data_AF-A0A2U1B9A8-F1
#
_entry.id   AF-A0A2U1B9A8-F1
#
_cell.length_a   1.000
_cell.length_b   1.000
_cell.length_c   1.000
_cell.angle_alpha   90.00
_cell.angle_beta   90.00
_cell.angle_gamma   90.00
#
_symmetry.space_group_name_H-M   'P 1'
#
loop_
_entity.id
_entity.type
_entity.pdbx_description
1 polymer ?
#
loop_
_entity_poly.entity_id
_entity_poly.type
_entity_poly.pdbx_seq_one_letter_code
_entity_poly.pdbx_strand_id
1 'polypeptide(L)'
;MMTSITSRCGLRCDVCSFRESCNCGGCIATAGVPFHGECIVAKCCQSRGYLHCGECPELPCRQLYAYSCEDKEHGDNPPGARIEQCRRWALQGILRKFAQSDWKSIAAPAQAYLDGQSSPETLIKALSQADHEDGFCSSEFDALCRKALGFLKK
;
A
#
# COMPACT_ATOMS: atom_id res chain seq x y z
N MET A 1 -8.16 -9.99 -4.50
CA MET A 1 -9.23 -8.98 -4.62
C MET A 1 -8.62 -7.59 -4.58
N MET A 2 -8.91 -6.80 -5.61
CA MET A 2 -8.50 -5.41 -5.72
C MET A 2 -9.15 -4.56 -4.62
N THR A 3 -8.37 -3.76 -3.89
CA THR A 3 -8.89 -2.89 -2.82
C THR A 3 -8.73 -1.44 -3.22
N SER A 4 -9.83 -0.67 -3.17
CA SER A 4 -9.80 0.77 -3.38
C SER A 4 -8.99 1.46 -2.27
N ILE A 5 -8.33 2.57 -2.62
CA ILE A 5 -7.67 3.44 -1.63
C ILE A 5 -8.75 4.29 -0.97
N THR A 6 -9.03 4.05 0.31
CA THR A 6 -10.12 4.72 1.03
C THR A 6 -9.64 5.66 2.15
N SER A 7 -8.34 5.65 2.43
CA SER A 7 -7.69 6.64 3.29
C SER A 7 -6.21 6.81 2.93
N ARG A 8 -5.55 7.80 3.53
CA ARG A 8 -4.11 8.01 3.40
C ARG A 8 -3.28 7.03 4.23
N CYS A 9 -3.72 6.72 5.45
CA CYS A 9 -2.89 6.01 6.43
C CYS A 9 -2.98 4.48 6.37
N GLY A 10 -3.89 3.90 5.59
CA GLY A 10 -4.16 2.46 5.58
C GLY A 10 -5.43 2.04 6.32
N LEU A 11 -6.12 2.97 6.99
CA LEU A 11 -7.44 2.68 7.55
C LEU A 11 -8.44 2.45 6.42
N ARG A 12 -9.24 1.39 6.48
CA ARG A 12 -10.32 1.18 5.52
C ARG A 12 -11.54 2.01 5.91
N CYS A 13 -11.60 3.25 5.42
CA CYS A 13 -12.74 4.11 5.71
C CYS A 13 -14.06 3.52 5.19
N ASP A 14 -14.04 2.78 4.08
CA ASP A 14 -15.19 2.08 3.50
C ASP A 14 -15.91 1.12 4.44
N VAL A 15 -15.22 0.59 5.46
CA VAL A 15 -15.80 -0.31 6.47
C VAL A 15 -15.60 0.21 7.89
N CYS A 16 -15.32 1.51 8.03
CA CYS A 16 -15.08 2.14 9.33
C CYS A 16 -16.41 2.55 9.98
N SER A 17 -16.70 2.01 11.16
CA SER A 17 -17.93 2.30 11.93
C SER A 17 -18.14 3.78 12.24
N PHE A 18 -17.05 4.55 12.41
CA PHE A 18 -17.12 6.00 12.65
C PHE A 18 -17.70 6.81 11.49
N ARG A 19 -17.79 6.25 10.28
CA ARG A 19 -18.53 6.90 9.18
C ARG A 19 -19.98 7.13 9.56
N GLU A 20 -20.61 6.10 10.13
CA GLU A 20 -22.02 6.15 10.50
C GLU A 20 -22.20 6.77 11.89
N SER A 21 -21.47 6.27 12.90
CA SER A 21 -21.68 6.69 14.29
C SER A 21 -21.30 8.13 14.58
N CYS A 22 -20.38 8.72 13.80
CA CYS A 22 -19.92 10.09 13.95
C CYS A 22 -20.21 10.96 12.72
N ASN A 23 -21.04 10.49 11.78
CA ASN A 23 -21.29 11.16 10.51
C ASN A 23 -20.00 11.61 9.79
N CYS A 24 -18.97 10.76 9.83
CA CYS A 24 -17.65 11.08 9.29
C CYS A 24 -17.64 10.92 7.76
N GLY A 25 -17.33 12.01 7.04
CA GLY A 25 -17.23 11.99 5.57
C GLY A 25 -16.12 11.07 5.02
N GLY A 26 -15.16 10.66 5.87
CA GLY A 26 -14.05 9.78 5.54
C GLY A 26 -12.85 10.49 4.92
N CYS A 27 -11.67 9.88 5.07
CA CYS A 27 -10.39 10.53 4.86
C CYS A 27 -10.19 11.15 3.47
N ILE A 28 -10.57 10.44 2.39
CA ILE A 28 -10.40 10.96 1.03
C ILE A 28 -11.38 12.11 0.74
N ALA A 29 -12.66 11.94 1.08
CA ALA A 29 -13.68 12.95 0.80
C ALA A 29 -13.46 14.24 1.59
N THR A 30 -12.90 14.14 2.80
CA THR A 30 -12.61 15.30 3.66
C THR A 30 -11.17 15.80 3.55
N ALA A 31 -10.40 15.35 2.57
CA ALA A 31 -8.99 15.72 2.37
C ALA A 31 -8.10 15.55 3.64
N GLY A 32 -8.40 14.55 4.46
CA GLY A 32 -7.66 14.27 5.69
C GLY A 32 -8.21 14.97 6.94
N VAL A 33 -9.44 15.47 6.92
CA VAL A 33 -10.14 16.05 8.08
C VAL A 33 -11.30 15.13 8.51
N PRO A 34 -11.06 14.00 9.19
CA PRO A 34 -12.12 13.16 9.76
C PRO A 34 -12.92 13.89 10.86
N PHE A 35 -13.89 13.20 11.46
CA PHE A 35 -14.79 13.75 12.49
C PHE A 35 -14.07 14.42 13.69
N HIS A 36 -12.83 14.01 13.99
CA HIS A 36 -12.03 14.52 15.10
C HIS A 36 -11.03 15.62 14.67
N GLY A 37 -11.21 16.24 13.50
CA GLY A 37 -10.35 17.31 12.99
C GLY A 37 -9.21 16.84 12.09
N GLU A 38 -8.21 17.70 11.85
CA GLU A 38 -7.11 17.45 10.90
C GLU A 38 -6.24 16.25 11.32
N CYS A 39 -6.12 15.25 10.45
CA CYS A 39 -5.28 14.08 10.68
C CYS A 39 -3.83 14.36 10.30
N ILE A 40 -2.93 14.35 11.30
CA ILE A 40 -1.49 14.60 11.09
C ILE A 40 -0.84 13.62 10.10
N VAL A 41 -1.29 12.36 10.08
CA VAL A 41 -0.76 11.33 9.16
C VAL A 41 -1.20 11.63 7.73
N ALA A 42 -2.46 12.01 7.54
CA ALA A 42 -2.98 12.40 6.23
C ALA A 42 -2.30 13.67 5.72
N LYS A 43 -2.07 14.66 6.59
CA LYS A 43 -1.32 15.89 6.26
C LYS A 43 0.10 15.59 5.78
N CYS A 44 0.83 14.77 6.52
CA CYS A 44 2.19 14.34 6.15
C CYS A 44 2.22 13.57 4.82
N CYS A 45 1.27 12.65 4.60
CA CYS A 45 1.15 11.92 3.34
C CYS A 45 0.95 12.87 2.15
N GLN A 46 0.01 13.80 2.30
CA GLN A 46 -0.38 14.74 1.24
C GLN A 46 0.70 15.78 0.96
N SER A 47 1.39 16.30 1.98
CA SER A 47 2.47 17.28 1.79
C SER A 47 3.66 16.72 1.02
N ARG A 48 3.84 15.38 1.05
CA ARG A 48 4.87 14.66 0.28
C ARG A 48 4.38 14.22 -1.11
N GLY A 49 3.15 14.55 -1.48
CA GLY A 49 2.56 14.19 -2.78
C GLY A 49 2.17 12.72 -2.91
N TYR A 50 2.09 11.98 -1.80
CA TYR A 50 1.68 10.57 -1.83
C TYR A 50 0.17 10.41 -1.81
N LEU A 51 -0.34 9.46 -2.58
CA LEU A 51 -1.75 9.07 -2.55
C LEU A 51 -2.11 8.38 -1.24
N HIS A 52 -1.22 7.54 -0.72
CA HIS A 52 -1.32 6.88 0.57
C HIS A 52 0.08 6.60 1.14
N CYS A 53 0.18 6.36 2.45
CA CYS A 53 1.46 6.17 3.14
C CYS A 53 2.26 4.97 2.62
N GLY A 54 1.63 4.03 1.91
CA GLY A 54 2.31 2.90 1.26
C GLY A 54 3.31 3.31 0.17
N GLU A 55 3.15 4.51 -0.40
CA GLU A 55 4.09 5.08 -1.37
C GLU A 55 5.35 5.65 -0.71
N CYS A 56 5.32 5.89 0.61
CA CYS A 56 6.45 6.37 1.36
C CYS A 56 7.65 5.40 1.22
N PRO A 57 8.85 5.88 0.86
CA PRO A 57 10.05 5.03 0.74
C PRO A 57 10.49 4.46 2.09
N GLU A 58 10.09 5.10 3.20
CA GLU A 58 10.45 4.72 4.57
C GLU A 58 9.36 3.86 5.23
N LEU A 59 8.40 3.28 4.48
CA LEU A 59 7.28 2.52 5.06
C LEU A 59 7.75 1.30 5.89
N PRO A 60 7.32 1.15 7.16
CA PRO A 60 6.54 2.11 7.95
C PRO A 60 7.41 3.25 8.46
N CYS A 61 7.08 4.49 8.08
CA CYS A 61 7.81 5.64 8.59
C CYS A 61 7.45 5.86 10.06
N ARG A 62 8.32 6.55 10.81
CA ARG A 62 8.16 6.79 12.25
C ARG A 62 6.77 7.28 12.62
N GLN A 63 6.21 8.21 11.84
CA GLN A 63 4.89 8.80 12.11
C GLN A 63 3.75 7.78 11.95
N LEU A 64 3.76 6.97 10.89
CA LEU A 64 2.75 5.92 10.73
C LEU A 64 2.92 4.82 11.77
N TYR A 65 4.17 4.45 12.10
CA TYR A 65 4.45 3.45 13.12
C TYR A 65 3.97 3.90 14.50
N ALA A 66 4.29 5.13 14.92
CA ALA A 66 3.81 5.69 16.18
C ALA A 66 2.28 5.62 16.25
N TYR A 67 1.60 6.08 15.19
CA TYR A 67 0.14 6.13 15.18
C TYR A 67 -0.51 4.74 15.10
N SER A 68 0.05 3.80 14.34
CA SER A 68 -0.54 2.47 14.11
C SER A 68 -0.20 1.46 15.21
N CYS A 69 0.97 1.59 15.84
CA CYS A 69 1.50 0.58 16.76
C CYS A 69 1.68 1.05 18.21
N GLU A 70 1.97 2.33 18.45
CA GLU A 70 2.35 2.82 19.79
C GLU A 70 1.23 3.63 20.47
N ASP A 71 0.36 4.24 19.69
CA ASP A 71 -0.80 4.98 20.19
C ASP A 71 -1.81 4.02 20.82
N LYS A 72 -1.96 4.10 22.15
CA LYS A 72 -2.84 3.22 22.92
C LYS A 72 -4.33 3.59 22.80
N GLU A 73 -4.63 4.81 22.37
CA GLU A 73 -6.00 5.33 22.31
C GLU A 73 -6.56 5.25 20.88
N HIS A 74 -5.75 5.59 19.89
CA HIS A 74 -6.18 5.70 18.49
C HIS A 74 -5.45 4.73 17.54
N GLY A 75 -4.47 3.98 18.06
CA GLY A 75 -3.73 3.00 17.30
C GLY A 75 -4.54 1.77 16.92
N ASP A 76 -3.90 0.88 16.17
CA ASP A 76 -4.57 -0.31 15.68
C ASP A 76 -4.65 -1.38 16.75
N ASN A 77 -5.73 -2.16 16.70
CA ASN A 77 -5.85 -3.41 17.43
C ASN A 77 -6.25 -4.52 16.44
N PRO A 78 -5.32 -5.41 16.03
CA PRO A 78 -3.94 -5.50 16.50
C PRO A 78 -3.03 -4.36 15.99
N PRO A 79 -1.95 -4.02 16.73
CA PRO A 79 -0.96 -3.03 16.30
C PRO A 79 -0.44 -3.28 14.88
N GLY A 80 -0.37 -2.23 14.05
CA GLY A 80 0.18 -2.33 12.70
C GLY A 80 -0.84 -2.66 11.59
N ALA A 81 -2.13 -2.82 11.88
CA ALA A 81 -3.13 -3.19 10.86
C ALA A 81 -3.16 -2.22 9.65
N ARG A 82 -3.05 -0.91 9.89
CA ARG A 82 -2.97 0.12 8.83
C ARG A 82 -1.66 0.04 8.03
N ILE A 83 -0.56 -0.34 8.67
CA ILE A 83 0.72 -0.56 7.98
C ILE A 83 0.60 -1.72 6.99
N GLU A 84 0.01 -2.84 7.41
CA GLU A 84 -0.20 -3.98 6.51
C GLU A 84 -1.13 -3.62 5.35
N GLN A 85 -2.18 -2.84 5.61
CA GLN A 85 -3.05 -2.35 4.54
C GLN A 85 -2.30 -1.42 3.58
N CYS A 86 -1.41 -0.55 4.08
CA CYS A 86 -0.54 0.28 3.23
C CYS A 86 0.39 -0.55 2.36
N ARG A 87 0.96 -1.65 2.87
CA ARG A 87 1.79 -2.57 2.09
C ARG A 87 0.99 -3.26 0.99
N ARG A 88 -0.23 -3.71 1.29
CA ARG A 88 -1.14 -4.30 0.29
C ARG A 88 -1.44 -3.32 -0.85
N TRP A 89 -1.77 -2.08 -0.51
CA TRP A 89 -2.00 -1.04 -1.52
C TRP A 89 -0.75 -0.71 -2.32
N ALA A 90 0.42 -0.62 -1.68
CA ALA A 90 1.68 -0.38 -2.36
C ALA A 90 2.05 -1.52 -3.32
N LEU A 91 1.90 -2.77 -2.87
CA LEU A 91 2.10 -3.95 -3.70
C LEU A 91 1.15 -3.94 -4.90
N GLN A 92 -0.15 -3.69 -4.71
CA GLN A 92 -1.11 -3.59 -5.81
C GLN A 92 -0.72 -2.49 -6.81
N GLY A 93 -0.23 -1.33 -6.33
CA GLY A 93 0.27 -0.26 -7.18
C GLY A 93 1.46 -0.69 -8.04
N ILE A 94 2.44 -1.38 -7.44
CA ILE A 94 3.61 -1.94 -8.14
C ILE A 94 3.17 -2.97 -9.19
N LEU A 95 2.32 -3.92 -8.81
CA LEU A 95 1.86 -4.97 -9.73
C LEU A 95 1.05 -4.41 -10.90
N ARG A 96 0.28 -3.33 -10.70
CA ARG A 96 -0.39 -2.64 -11.81
C ARG A 96 0.61 -2.05 -12.80
N LYS A 97 1.69 -1.41 -12.30
CA LYS A 97 2.77 -0.90 -13.17
C LYS A 97 3.39 -2.03 -13.99
N PHE A 98 3.66 -3.18 -13.38
CA PHE A 98 4.17 -4.36 -14.09
C PHE A 98 3.18 -4.89 -15.11
N ALA A 99 1.91 -5.09 -14.73
CA ALA A 99 0.86 -5.59 -15.62
C ALA A 99 0.60 -4.67 -16.83
N GLN A 100 0.83 -3.37 -16.67
CA GLN A 100 0.66 -2.36 -17.73
C GLN A 100 1.94 -2.07 -18.51
N SER A 101 3.07 -2.70 -18.14
CA SER A 101 4.36 -2.51 -18.80
C SER A 101 4.57 -3.50 -19.95
N ASP A 102 5.54 -3.18 -20.81
CA ASP A 102 5.99 -4.10 -21.87
C ASP A 102 6.91 -5.23 -21.34
N TRP A 103 7.13 -5.30 -20.02
CA TRP A 103 7.98 -6.30 -19.39
C TRP A 103 7.28 -7.66 -19.29
N LYS A 104 7.32 -8.42 -20.40
CA LYS A 104 6.54 -9.66 -20.58
C LYS A 104 6.74 -10.70 -19.48
N SER A 105 7.95 -10.83 -18.92
CA SER A 105 8.25 -11.85 -17.91
C SER A 105 7.55 -11.60 -16.57
N ILE A 106 7.17 -10.36 -16.25
CA ILE A 106 6.47 -10.02 -15.00
C ILE A 106 5.03 -9.53 -15.19
N ALA A 107 4.67 -9.01 -16.37
CA ALA A 107 3.35 -8.46 -16.63
C ALA A 107 2.21 -9.48 -16.39
N ALA A 108 2.33 -10.67 -16.97
CA ALA A 108 1.32 -11.73 -16.82
C ALA A 108 1.22 -12.28 -15.38
N PRO A 109 2.33 -12.60 -14.69
CA PRO A 109 2.29 -12.98 -13.27
C PRO A 109 1.68 -11.90 -12.36
N ALA A 110 2.00 -10.62 -12.60
CA ALA A 110 1.44 -9.52 -11.84
C ALA A 110 -0.07 -9.39 -12.02
N GLN A 111 -0.57 -9.49 -13.25
CA GLN A 111 -2.00 -9.47 -13.56
C GLN A 111 -2.73 -10.66 -12.91
N ALA A 112 -2.19 -11.87 -13.06
CA ALA A 112 -2.79 -13.07 -12.45
C ALA A 112 -2.89 -12.96 -10.92
N TYR A 113 -1.90 -12.35 -10.25
CA TYR A 113 -1.99 -12.11 -8.81
C TYR A 113 -3.05 -11.06 -8.45
N LEU A 114 -3.14 -9.95 -9.21
CA LEU A 114 -4.17 -8.93 -9.02
C LEU A 114 -5.59 -9.51 -9.16
N ASP A 115 -5.78 -10.42 -10.10
CA ASP A 115 -7.05 -11.12 -10.36
C ASP A 115 -7.34 -12.24 -9.35
N GLY A 116 -6.41 -12.54 -8.44
CA GLY A 116 -6.54 -13.61 -7.45
C GLY A 116 -6.40 -15.02 -8.05
N GLN A 117 -5.79 -15.13 -9.23
CA GLN A 117 -5.56 -16.38 -9.97
C GLN A 117 -4.16 -16.97 -9.70
N SER A 118 -3.32 -16.27 -8.92
CA SER A 118 -1.96 -16.69 -8.59
C SER A 118 -1.67 -16.57 -7.10
N SER A 119 -0.80 -17.46 -6.60
CA SER A 119 -0.37 -17.47 -5.20
C SER A 119 0.81 -16.52 -4.96
N PRO A 120 1.03 -16.06 -3.71
CA PRO A 120 2.22 -15.29 -3.35
C PRO A 120 3.54 -15.96 -3.76
N GLU A 121 3.65 -17.28 -3.60
CA GLU A 121 4.86 -18.05 -3.92
C GLU A 121 5.16 -18.01 -5.42
N THR A 122 4.11 -18.16 -6.24
CA THR A 122 4.21 -18.07 -7.70
C THR A 122 4.67 -16.68 -8.12
N LEU A 123 4.11 -15.63 -7.52
CA LEU A 123 4.51 -14.25 -7.80
C LEU A 123 5.95 -13.96 -7.34
N ILE A 124 6.37 -14.45 -6.15
CA ILE A 124 7.74 -14.31 -5.65
C ILE A 124 8.74 -14.93 -6.63
N LYS A 125 8.43 -16.10 -7.18
CA LYS A 125 9.29 -16.78 -8.15
C LYS A 125 9.45 -15.93 -9.42
N ALA A 126 8.34 -15.43 -9.97
CA ALA A 126 8.36 -14.57 -11.16
C ALA A 126 9.16 -13.27 -10.92
N LEU A 127 8.94 -12.60 -9.79
CA LEU A 127 9.68 -11.39 -9.42
C LEU A 127 11.18 -11.64 -9.25
N SER A 128 11.56 -12.76 -8.65
CA SER A 128 12.98 -13.10 -8.45
C SER A 128 13.67 -13.44 -9.76
N GLN A 129 12.97 -14.07 -10.72
CA GLN A 129 13.51 -14.33 -12.05
C GLN A 129 13.67 -13.03 -12.85
N ALA A 130 12.68 -12.14 -12.79
CA ALA A 130 12.71 -10.85 -13.48
C ALA A 130 13.86 -9.95 -12.98
N ASP A 131 14.14 -9.91 -11.67
CA ASP A 131 15.26 -9.14 -11.08
C ASP A 131 16.66 -9.59 -11.56
N HIS A 132 16.77 -10.76 -12.21
CA HIS A 132 18.02 -11.32 -12.72
C HIS A 132 18.14 -11.31 -14.26
N GLU A 133 17.13 -10.84 -15.01
CA GLU A 133 17.18 -10.82 -16.48
C GLU A 133 17.90 -9.54 -17.00
N ASP A 134 19.15 -9.70 -17.48
CA ASP A 134 20.05 -8.65 -18.01
C ASP A 134 19.54 -7.87 -19.26
N GLY A 135 18.27 -8.00 -19.65
CA GLY A 135 17.75 -7.50 -20.94
C GLY A 135 16.87 -6.25 -20.88
N PHE A 136 16.40 -5.85 -19.69
CA PHE A 136 15.54 -4.68 -19.50
C PHE A 136 15.93 -3.93 -18.22
N CYS A 137 17.21 -3.57 -18.12
CA CYS A 137 17.71 -2.82 -16.97
C CYS A 137 17.27 -1.35 -17.05
N SER A 138 16.07 -1.07 -16.58
CA SER A 138 15.79 0.26 -16.03
C SER A 138 15.86 0.13 -14.52
N SER A 139 16.74 0.91 -13.89
CA SER A 139 16.96 0.90 -12.44
C SER A 139 15.69 1.12 -11.61
N GLU A 140 14.64 1.70 -12.21
CA GLU A 140 13.31 1.85 -11.60
C GLU A 140 12.60 0.50 -11.41
N PHE A 141 12.60 -0.35 -12.44
CA PHE A 141 11.90 -1.64 -12.41
C PHE A 141 12.54 -2.61 -11.40
N ASP A 142 13.87 -2.64 -11.29
CA ASP A 142 14.57 -3.45 -10.28
C ASP A 142 14.25 -2.99 -8.85
N ALA A 143 14.17 -1.66 -8.63
CA ALA A 143 13.79 -1.12 -7.33
C ALA A 143 12.35 -1.49 -6.95
N LEU A 144 11.44 -1.52 -7.93
CA LEU A 144 10.07 -1.97 -7.74
C LEU A 144 9.99 -3.48 -7.44
N CYS A 145 10.79 -4.30 -8.13
CA CYS A 145 10.87 -5.74 -7.87
C CYS A 145 11.34 -6.03 -6.44
N ARG A 146 12.45 -5.42 -6.02
CA ARG A 146 12.95 -5.54 -4.63
C ARG A 146 11.92 -5.10 -3.60
N LYS A 147 11.23 -3.98 -3.86
CA LYS A 147 10.17 -3.48 -2.96
C LYS A 147 8.99 -4.46 -2.87
N ALA A 148 8.53 -5.00 -3.99
CA ALA A 148 7.45 -5.99 -4.01
C ALA A 148 7.85 -7.28 -3.27
N LEU A 149 9.06 -7.80 -3.51
CA LEU A 149 9.60 -8.96 -2.79
C LEU A 149 9.66 -8.73 -1.28
N GLY A 150 10.05 -7.52 -0.84
CA GLY A 150 10.08 -7.14 0.57
C GLY A 150 8.70 -7.08 1.24
N PHE A 151 7.62 -6.90 0.46
CA PHE A 151 6.25 -6.98 0.98
C PHE A 151 5.72 -8.42 1.04
N LEU A 152 6.18 -9.30 0.15
CA LEU A 152 5.69 -10.66 0.02
C LEU A 152 6.42 -11.67 0.93
N LYS A 153 7.68 -11.43 1.27
CA LYS A 153 8.53 -12.35 2.06
C LYS A 153 8.48 -12.13 3.59
N LYS A 154 7.45 -11.44 4.10
CA LYS A 154 7.30 -11.13 5.53
C LYS A 154 6.51 -12.18 6.30
#